data_AF-A0A6P5RL72-F1
#
_entry.id   AF-A0A6P5RL72-F1
#
_cell.length_a   1.000
_cell.length_b   1.000
_cell.length_c   1.000
_cell.angle_alpha   90.00
_cell.angle_beta   90.00
_cell.angle_gamma   90.00
#
_symmetry.space_group_name_H-M   'P 1'
#
loop_
_entity.id
_entity.type
_entity.pdbx_description
1 polymer ?
#
loop_
_entity_poly.entity_id
_entity_poly.type
_entity_poly.pdbx_seq_one_letter_code
_entity_poly.pdbx_strand_id
1 'polypeptide(L)'
;MGIIFQILVVYFLLLVSCSANKSVPAFFTFGDSLVDVGNNNYLQTVAKELGFVNFTPPYLAPTTVGDVLLQGVNYASSGSGILNSTGSIFGDRINFDTQISNHGRTVRAIMSRIGIPAAQKLLRRAIYGVATGSNDIMVKESAPAMSEEAYLDL
;
A
#
# COMPACT_ATOMS: atom_id res chain seq x y z
N MET A 1 47.23 -13.14 30.48
CA MET A 1 46.10 -12.59 29.70
C MET A 1 44.91 -13.49 29.93
N GLY A 2 44.28 -13.32 31.10
CA GLY A 2 43.46 -14.34 31.74
C GLY A 2 41.97 -14.10 31.61
N ILE A 3 41.21 -15.07 32.10
CA ILE A 3 39.74 -15.19 32.10
C ILE A 3 39.00 -13.85 32.31
N ILE A 4 39.54 -12.93 33.11
CA ILE A 4 39.00 -11.58 33.33
C ILE A 4 38.86 -10.77 32.03
N PHE A 5 39.85 -10.84 31.12
CA PHE A 5 39.78 -10.15 29.83
C PHE A 5 38.68 -10.72 28.95
N GLN A 6 38.50 -12.05 28.94
CA GLN A 6 37.40 -12.70 28.21
C GLN A 6 36.03 -12.35 28.79
N ILE A 7 35.89 -12.28 30.12
CA ILE A 7 34.64 -11.84 30.77
C ILE A 7 34.32 -10.39 30.38
N LEU A 8 35.32 -9.51 30.38
CA LEU A 8 35.14 -8.11 30.00
C LEU A 8 34.76 -7.96 28.52
N VAL A 9 35.34 -8.75 27.62
CA VAL A 9 34.98 -8.76 26.19
C VAL A 9 33.54 -9.25 25.99
N VAL A 10 33.12 -10.30 26.68
CA VAL A 10 31.74 -10.80 26.61
C VAL A 10 30.75 -9.78 27.17
N TYR A 11 31.09 -9.12 28.28
CA TYR A 11 30.24 -8.05 28.84
C TYR A 11 30.13 -6.85 27.90
N PHE A 12 31.24 -6.45 27.27
CA PHE A 12 31.24 -5.39 26.27
C PHE A 12 30.41 -5.76 25.02
N LEU A 13 30.50 -7.00 24.54
CA LEU A 13 29.68 -7.50 23.43
C LEU A 13 28.17 -7.54 23.78
N LEU A 14 27.81 -7.87 25.03
CA LEU A 14 26.44 -7.81 25.52
C LEU A 14 25.91 -6.35 25.59
N LEU A 15 26.76 -5.38 25.95
CA LEU A 15 26.41 -3.96 25.95
C LEU A 15 26.23 -3.37 24.53
N VAL A 16 26.91 -3.94 23.52
CA VAL A 16 26.82 -3.52 22.11
C VAL A 16 25.58 -4.09 21.41
N SER A 17 24.77 -4.92 22.08
CA SER A 17 23.50 -5.41 21.56
C SER A 17 22.39 -4.35 21.64
N CYS A 18 22.56 -3.24 20.91
CA CYS A 18 21.43 -2.37 20.58
C CYS A 18 20.61 -3.09 19.50
N SER A 19 19.51 -3.73 19.91
CA SER A 19 18.48 -4.15 18.96
C SER A 19 17.77 -2.92 18.41
N ALA A 20 18.40 -2.24 17.45
CA ALA A 20 17.69 -1.38 16.53
C ALA A 20 16.95 -2.28 15.54
N ASN A 21 15.95 -3.01 16.03
CA ASN A 21 15.01 -3.69 15.16
C ASN A 21 14.18 -2.58 14.51
N LYS A 22 14.68 -1.99 13.41
CA LYS A 22 13.97 -1.00 12.60
C LYS A 22 12.84 -1.71 11.87
N SER A 23 11.85 -2.18 12.63
CA SER A 23 10.59 -2.64 12.11
C SER A 23 9.90 -1.44 11.44
N VAL A 24 9.43 -1.66 10.22
CA VAL A 24 8.60 -0.72 9.49
C VAL A 24 7.24 -0.68 10.19
N PRO A 25 6.79 0.47 10.68
CA PRO A 25 5.59 0.53 11.51
C PRO A 25 4.29 0.36 10.72
N ALA A 26 4.29 0.68 9.42
CA ALA A 26 3.12 0.54 8.56
C ALA A 26 3.53 0.45 7.08
N PHE A 27 2.73 -0.25 6.27
CA PHE A 27 2.89 -0.28 4.80
C PHE A 27 1.58 0.10 4.12
N PHE A 28 1.59 1.14 3.29
CA PHE A 28 0.42 1.59 2.53
C PHE A 28 0.62 1.25 1.07
N THR A 29 -0.41 0.70 0.43
CA THR A 29 -0.30 0.18 -0.94
C THR A 29 -1.34 0.84 -1.83
N PHE A 30 -0.89 1.34 -2.98
CA PHE A 30 -1.72 1.93 -4.03
C PHE A 30 -1.39 1.22 -5.34
N GLY A 31 -2.37 1.11 -6.22
CA GLY A 31 -2.08 0.54 -7.51
C GLY A 31 -3.24 -0.12 -8.23
N ASP A 32 -2.84 -0.96 -9.18
CA ASP A 32 -3.71 -1.75 -10.03
C ASP A 32 -3.80 -3.21 -9.55
N SER A 33 -4.19 -4.10 -10.46
CA SER A 33 -4.32 -5.54 -10.24
C SER A 33 -3.05 -6.21 -9.72
N LEU A 34 -1.85 -5.65 -9.96
CA LEU A 34 -0.58 -6.24 -9.51
C LEU A 34 -0.44 -6.31 -7.99
N VAL A 35 -1.12 -5.39 -7.30
CA VAL A 35 -1.06 -5.28 -5.84
C VAL A 35 -2.45 -5.20 -5.20
N ASP A 36 -3.53 -5.43 -5.96
CA ASP A 36 -4.89 -5.56 -5.44
C ASP A 36 -5.02 -6.84 -4.60
N VAL A 37 -5.62 -6.70 -3.41
CA VAL A 37 -5.83 -7.78 -2.43
C VAL A 37 -7.31 -8.08 -2.19
N GLY A 38 -8.19 -7.59 -3.06
CA GLY A 38 -9.63 -7.86 -3.03
C GLY A 38 -10.48 -6.65 -2.68
N ASN A 39 -10.06 -5.44 -3.03
CA ASN A 39 -10.95 -4.27 -2.90
C ASN A 39 -12.08 -4.30 -3.95
N ASN A 40 -11.91 -5.00 -5.08
CA ASN A 40 -12.88 -5.04 -6.20
C ASN A 40 -13.60 -6.41 -6.40
N ASN A 41 -13.68 -7.27 -5.38
CA ASN A 41 -14.08 -8.70 -5.43
C ASN A 41 -15.00 -9.24 -6.57
N TYR A 42 -14.45 -9.46 -7.76
CA TYR A 42 -14.87 -10.54 -8.69
C TYR A 42 -13.70 -11.38 -9.24
N LEU A 43 -12.45 -11.09 -8.85
CA LEU A 43 -11.28 -11.90 -9.23
C LEU A 43 -10.59 -12.42 -7.97
N GLN A 44 -10.46 -13.74 -7.89
CA GLN A 44 -9.55 -14.41 -6.97
C GLN A 44 -8.14 -13.92 -7.33
N THR A 45 -7.52 -13.10 -6.48
CA THR A 45 -6.21 -12.54 -6.81
C THR A 45 -5.20 -13.69 -6.80
N VAL A 46 -4.28 -13.70 -7.77
CA VAL A 46 -3.18 -14.69 -7.85
C VAL A 46 -2.44 -14.76 -6.51
N ALA A 47 -2.30 -13.63 -5.83
CA ALA A 47 -1.70 -13.53 -4.52
C ALA A 47 -2.43 -14.34 -3.42
N LYS A 48 -3.77 -14.38 -3.44
CA LYS A 48 -4.59 -15.17 -2.51
C LYS A 48 -4.59 -16.65 -2.86
N GLU A 49 -4.58 -17.00 -4.15
CA GLU A 49 -4.46 -18.39 -4.62
C GLU A 49 -3.08 -19.00 -4.32
N LEU A 50 -2.03 -18.20 -4.40
CA LEU A 50 -0.66 -18.61 -4.10
C LEU A 50 -0.34 -18.66 -2.59
N GLY A 51 -1.33 -18.42 -1.72
CA GLY A 51 -1.18 -18.60 -0.26
C GLY A 51 -0.31 -17.56 0.44
N PHE A 52 -0.08 -16.39 -0.17
CA PHE A 52 0.65 -15.30 0.48
C PHE A 52 -0.18 -14.74 1.65
N VAL A 53 0.35 -14.86 2.86
CA VAL A 53 -0.35 -14.59 4.13
C VAL A 53 -0.09 -13.19 4.73
N ASN A 54 0.84 -12.41 4.18
CA ASN A 54 1.31 -11.16 4.77
C ASN A 54 1.09 -9.92 3.87
N PHE A 55 -0.12 -9.72 3.36
CA PHE A 55 -0.44 -8.44 2.71
C PHE A 55 -1.04 -7.44 3.69
N THR A 56 -0.89 -6.17 3.33
CA THR A 56 -1.64 -5.08 3.93
C THR A 56 -3.13 -5.31 3.70
N PRO A 57 -3.98 -5.12 4.73
CA PRO A 57 -5.40 -5.44 4.65
C PRO A 57 -6.13 -4.58 3.60
N PRO A 58 -7.09 -5.14 2.85
CA PRO A 58 -7.89 -4.39 1.87
C PRO A 58 -8.71 -3.29 2.55
N TYR A 59 -8.67 -2.06 2.03
CA TYR A 59 -9.42 -0.93 2.55
C TYR A 59 -10.92 -1.20 2.74
N LEU A 60 -11.55 -1.91 1.80
CA LEU A 60 -12.99 -2.16 1.84
C LEU A 60 -13.42 -3.38 2.68
N ALA A 61 -12.48 -4.14 3.24
CA ALA A 61 -12.87 -5.25 4.11
C ALA A 61 -13.45 -4.74 5.44
N PRO A 62 -14.54 -5.36 5.94
CA PRO A 62 -15.16 -4.97 7.20
C PRO A 62 -14.23 -5.16 8.41
N THR A 63 -13.17 -5.95 8.26
CA THR A 63 -12.13 -6.18 9.27
C THR A 63 -11.04 -5.11 9.28
N THR A 64 -10.97 -4.23 8.28
CA THR A 64 -9.93 -3.18 8.15
C THR A 64 -10.33 -1.93 8.90
N VAL A 65 -10.41 -2.06 10.22
CA VAL A 65 -10.87 -1.01 11.14
C VAL A 65 -10.02 -0.98 12.42
N GLY A 66 -10.10 0.11 13.18
CA GLY A 66 -9.45 0.22 14.49
C GLY A 66 -7.92 0.12 14.42
N ASP A 67 -7.32 -0.73 15.27
CA ASP A 67 -5.86 -0.92 15.36
C ASP A 67 -5.25 -1.47 14.06
N VAL A 68 -6.04 -2.17 13.25
CA VAL A 68 -5.60 -2.74 11.97
C VAL A 68 -5.07 -1.65 11.05
N LEU A 69 -5.66 -0.45 11.08
CA LEU A 69 -5.23 0.70 10.28
C LEU A 69 -3.78 1.13 10.57
N LEU A 70 -3.28 0.85 11.79
CA LEU A 70 -1.93 1.24 12.22
C LEU A 70 -0.84 0.41 11.54
N GLN A 71 -1.19 -0.75 10.99
CA GLN A 71 -0.26 -1.63 10.27
C GLN A 71 -0.13 -1.24 8.79
N GLY A 72 -0.97 -0.30 8.34
CA GLY A 72 -1.10 0.11 6.95
C GLY A 72 -2.26 -0.61 6.23
N VAL A 73 -2.58 -0.13 5.03
CA VAL A 73 -3.80 -0.50 4.30
C VAL A 73 -3.51 -0.54 2.80
N ASN A 74 -4.15 -1.47 2.11
CA ASN A 74 -4.10 -1.59 0.67
C ASN A 74 -5.34 -0.97 0.00
N TYR A 75 -5.11 0.03 -0.85
CA TYR A 75 -6.13 0.74 -1.61
C TYR A 75 -6.19 0.31 -3.08
N ALA A 76 -5.30 -0.57 -3.52
CA ALA A 76 -5.17 -0.96 -4.92
C ALA A 76 -6.42 -1.64 -5.45
N SER A 77 -6.60 -1.53 -6.77
CA SER A 77 -7.85 -1.83 -7.44
C SER A 77 -7.60 -2.22 -8.89
N SER A 78 -8.00 -3.44 -9.26
CA SER A 78 -7.88 -3.94 -10.63
C SER A 78 -8.48 -2.97 -11.66
N GLY A 79 -7.80 -2.80 -12.79
CA GLY A 79 -8.20 -1.87 -13.85
C GLY A 79 -7.95 -0.39 -13.56
N SER A 80 -7.45 -0.02 -12.37
CA SER A 80 -7.06 1.36 -12.09
C SER A 80 -5.81 1.75 -12.89
N GLY A 81 -5.79 2.99 -13.39
CA GLY A 81 -4.61 3.63 -13.96
C GLY A 81 -4.30 4.95 -13.28
N ILE A 82 -3.31 5.67 -13.81
CA ILE A 82 -2.99 7.04 -13.44
C ILE A 82 -4.11 7.97 -13.92
N LEU A 83 -4.63 7.76 -15.13
CA LEU A 83 -5.73 8.56 -15.64
C LEU A 83 -7.05 8.15 -14.99
N ASN A 84 -7.84 9.15 -14.63
CA ASN A 84 -9.12 8.92 -13.99
C ASN A 84 -10.14 8.19 -14.88
N SER A 85 -9.93 8.15 -16.21
CA SER A 85 -10.77 7.41 -17.16
C SER A 85 -10.31 5.94 -17.36
N THR A 86 -9.05 5.61 -17.09
CA THR A 86 -8.47 4.28 -17.40
C THR A 86 -9.23 3.15 -16.75
N GLY A 87 -9.81 2.25 -17.57
CA GLY A 87 -10.55 1.08 -17.10
C GLY A 87 -11.98 1.37 -16.63
N SER A 88 -12.54 2.56 -16.90
CA SER A 88 -13.96 2.87 -16.64
C SER A 88 -14.91 1.92 -17.38
N ILE A 89 -14.48 1.39 -18.52
CA ILE A 89 -15.24 0.43 -19.32
C ILE A 89 -15.45 -0.92 -18.63
N PHE A 90 -14.66 -1.23 -17.59
CA PHE A 90 -14.73 -2.50 -16.85
C PHE A 90 -15.67 -2.44 -15.63
N GLY A 91 -16.45 -1.37 -15.50
CA GLY A 91 -17.42 -1.16 -14.42
C GLY A 91 -16.88 -0.34 -13.25
N ASP A 92 -17.43 -0.57 -12.06
CA ASP A 92 -17.04 0.13 -10.84
C ASP A 92 -15.62 -0.28 -10.42
N ARG A 93 -14.73 0.71 -10.33
CA ARG A 93 -13.35 0.56 -9.87
C ARG A 93 -12.96 1.69 -8.94
N ILE A 94 -11.96 1.45 -8.10
CA ILE A 94 -11.35 2.49 -7.27
C ILE A 94 -10.21 3.12 -8.08
N ASN A 95 -10.55 4.18 -8.83
CA ASN A 95 -9.56 5.00 -9.53
C ASN A 95 -8.51 5.58 -8.55
N PHE A 96 -7.35 5.97 -9.08
CA PHE A 96 -6.22 6.38 -8.25
C PHE A 96 -6.55 7.58 -7.33
N ASP A 97 -7.36 8.54 -7.79
CA ASP A 97 -7.84 9.66 -6.96
C ASP A 97 -8.66 9.18 -5.76
N THR A 98 -9.52 8.17 -5.97
CA THR A 98 -10.29 7.54 -4.90
C THR A 98 -9.37 6.78 -3.95
N GLN A 99 -8.30 6.14 -4.44
CA GLN A 99 -7.29 5.51 -3.56
C GLN A 99 -6.62 6.55 -2.66
N ILE A 100 -6.25 7.72 -3.20
CA ILE A 100 -5.69 8.84 -2.43
C ILE A 100 -6.70 9.38 -1.40
N SER A 101 -7.96 9.54 -1.80
CA SER A 101 -9.04 9.99 -0.90
C SER A 101 -9.27 9.00 0.25
N ASN A 102 -9.26 7.70 -0.05
CA ASN A 102 -9.36 6.63 0.93
C ASN A 102 -8.18 6.66 1.90
N HIS A 103 -6.96 6.88 1.41
CA HIS A 103 -5.81 7.08 2.28
C HIS A 103 -5.97 8.30 3.20
N GLY A 104 -6.48 9.42 2.68
CA GLY A 104 -6.79 10.60 3.50
C GLY A 104 -7.80 10.30 4.63
N ARG A 105 -8.78 9.43 4.38
CA ARG A 105 -9.72 8.96 5.42
C ARG A 105 -9.01 8.09 6.45
N THR A 106 -8.15 7.17 6.03
CA THR A 106 -7.33 6.33 6.93
C THR A 106 -6.42 7.18 7.81
N VAL A 107 -5.74 8.18 7.24
CA VAL A 107 -4.88 9.11 7.99
C VAL A 107 -5.67 9.83 9.08
N ARG A 108 -6.85 10.34 8.76
CA ARG A 108 -7.74 10.98 9.75
C ARG A 108 -8.15 10.00 10.85
N ALA A 109 -8.53 8.77 10.49
CA ALA A 109 -8.88 7.75 11.47
C ALA A 109 -7.72 7.39 12.40
N ILE A 110 -6.49 7.27 11.87
CA ILE A 110 -5.27 7.05 12.67
C ILE A 110 -5.04 8.24 13.62
N MET A 111 -5.12 9.47 13.12
CA MET A 111 -4.97 10.69 13.94
C MET A 111 -5.98 10.75 15.08
N SER A 112 -7.25 10.43 14.82
CA SER A 112 -8.29 10.38 15.85
C SER A 112 -8.02 9.29 16.89
N ARG A 113 -7.29 8.23 16.53
CA ARG A 113 -7.12 7.05 17.37
C ARG A 113 -5.90 7.09 18.27
N ILE A 114 -4.76 7.55 17.76
CA ILE A 114 -3.50 7.60 18.51
C ILE A 114 -3.00 9.02 18.77
N GLY A 115 -3.76 10.04 18.33
CA GLY A 115 -3.39 11.44 18.42
C GLY A 115 -2.46 11.89 17.29
N ILE A 116 -2.50 13.19 16.98
CA ILE A 116 -1.75 13.79 15.87
C ILE A 116 -0.23 13.54 15.97
N PRO A 117 0.44 13.75 17.13
CA PRO A 117 1.90 13.57 17.20
C PRO A 117 2.35 12.13 16.93
N ALA A 118 1.62 11.14 17.48
CA ALA A 118 1.94 9.73 17.26
C ALA A 118 1.63 9.29 15.82
N ALA A 119 0.51 9.75 15.27
CA ALA A 119 0.14 9.52 13.86
C ALA A 119 1.20 10.07 12.90
N GLN A 120 1.69 11.29 13.11
CA GLN A 120 2.77 11.87 12.30
C GLN A 120 4.05 11.02 12.37
N LYS A 121 4.41 10.53 13.57
CA LYS A 121 5.59 9.66 13.75
C LYS A 121 5.44 8.32 13.01
N LEU A 122 4.24 7.74 13.02
CA LEU A 122 3.93 6.51 12.30
C LEU A 122 3.99 6.73 10.79
N LEU A 123 3.25 7.72 10.27
CA LEU A 123 3.12 8.00 8.84
C LEU A 123 4.45 8.41 8.19
N ARG A 124 5.32 9.14 8.90
CA ARG A 124 6.67 9.51 8.41
C ARG A 124 7.63 8.32 8.30
N ARG A 125 7.36 7.24 9.02
CA ARG A 125 8.19 6.03 9.02
C ARG A 125 7.57 4.89 8.23
N ALA A 126 6.32 5.05 7.78
CA ALA A 126 5.63 4.10 6.94
C ALA A 126 6.29 4.02 5.56
N ILE A 127 6.12 2.87 4.91
CA ILE A 127 6.49 2.69 3.51
C ILE A 127 5.23 2.82 2.65
N TYR A 128 5.37 3.45 1.48
CA TYR A 128 4.32 3.62 0.50
C TYR A 128 4.73 2.87 -0.77
N GLY A 129 3.99 1.81 -1.13
CA GLY A 129 4.14 1.10 -2.38
C GLY A 129 3.13 1.60 -3.40
N VAL A 130 3.58 1.93 -4.61
CA VAL A 130 2.74 2.39 -5.71
C VAL A 130 3.07 1.56 -6.95
N ALA A 131 2.08 0.83 -7.47
CA ALA A 131 2.21 0.04 -8.70
C ALA A 131 1.00 0.33 -9.62
N THR A 132 1.16 1.25 -10.56
CA THR A 132 0.11 1.73 -11.47
C THR A 132 0.71 2.11 -12.82
N GLY A 133 -0.12 2.30 -13.84
CA GLY A 133 0.30 2.74 -15.18
C GLY A 133 0.19 1.68 -16.28
N SER A 134 0.21 0.40 -15.90
CA SER A 134 0.12 -0.71 -16.87
C SER A 134 -1.19 -0.67 -17.67
N ASN A 135 -2.30 -0.34 -16.99
CA ASN A 135 -3.61 -0.21 -17.60
C ASN A 135 -3.72 1.02 -18.52
N ASP A 136 -3.05 2.14 -18.22
CA ASP A 136 -3.08 3.33 -19.07
C ASP A 136 -2.42 3.05 -20.43
N ILE A 137 -1.33 2.29 -20.43
CA ILE A 137 -0.66 1.84 -21.65
C ILE A 137 -1.57 0.85 -22.40
N MET A 138 -2.12 -0.14 -21.70
CA MET A 138 -3.00 -1.14 -22.33
C MET A 138 -4.23 -0.50 -22.99
N VAL A 139 -4.91 0.45 -22.33
CA VAL A 139 -6.07 1.16 -22.89
C VAL A 139 -5.65 1.98 -24.11
N LYS A 140 -4.48 2.61 -24.07
CA LYS A 140 -3.94 3.36 -25.22
C LYS A 140 -3.66 2.46 -26.44
N GLU A 141 -3.05 1.30 -26.23
CA GLU A 141 -2.68 0.37 -27.30
C GLU A 141 -3.88 -0.44 -27.83
N SER A 142 -4.92 -0.63 -27.03
CA SER A 142 -6.16 -1.33 -27.41
C SER A 142 -7.24 -0.41 -27.98
N ALA A 143 -7.04 0.91 -27.91
CA ALA A 143 -7.87 1.85 -28.65
C ALA A 143 -7.60 1.64 -30.14
N PRO A 144 -8.63 1.41 -30.99
CA PRO A 144 -8.44 1.57 -32.43
C PRO A 144 -7.88 2.97 -32.65
N ALA A 145 -6.91 3.14 -33.55
CA ALA A 145 -6.29 4.43 -33.83
C ALA A 145 -7.38 5.50 -33.95
N MET A 146 -7.56 6.29 -32.88
CA MET A 146 -8.58 7.32 -32.86
C MET A 146 -8.17 8.35 -33.92
N SER A 147 -9.09 8.68 -34.83
CA SER A 147 -8.82 9.74 -35.80
C SER A 147 -8.52 11.03 -35.05
N GLU A 148 -7.65 11.84 -35.64
CA GLU A 148 -7.14 13.11 -35.10
C GLU A 148 -8.26 14.08 -34.66
N GLU A 149 -9.46 13.91 -35.25
CA GLU A 149 -10.68 14.66 -34.94
C GLU A 149 -11.17 14.44 -33.50
N ALA A 150 -11.00 13.23 -32.95
CA ALA A 150 -11.45 12.91 -31.60
C ALA A 150 -10.57 13.52 -30.48
N TYR A 151 -9.39 14.03 -30.82
CA TYR A 151 -8.49 14.72 -29.87
C TYR A 151 -8.86 16.19 -29.62
N LEU A 152 -9.63 16.81 -30.53
CA LEU A 152 -9.98 18.23 -30.45
C LEU A 152 -11.29 18.51 -29.69
N ASP A 153 -12.02 17.46 -29.32
CA ASP A 153 -13.32 17.53 -28.60
C ASP A 153 -13.19 17.24 -27.08
N LEU A 154 -11.96 17.17 -26.55
CA LEU A 154 -11.64 17.10 -25.12
C LEU A 154 -11.03 18.42 -24.62
#